data_AF-A0A8S9Y3T5-F1
#
_entry.id   AF-A0A8S9Y3T5-F1
#
_cell.length_a   1.000
_cell.length_b   1.000
_cell.length_c   1.000
_cell.angle_alpha   90.00
_cell.angle_beta   90.00
_cell.angle_gamma   90.00
#
_symmetry.space_group_name_H-M   'P 1'
#
loop_
_entity.id
_entity.type
_entity.pdbx_description
1 polymer ?
#
loop_
_entity_poly.entity_id
_entity_poly.type
_entity_poly.pdbx_seq_one_letter_code
_entity_poly.pdbx_strand_id
1 'polypeptide(L)'
;MRSRPVDTSSQFDAARAYLKELDVANFVWTGLKRGSSKQNFLWPESKPMENPEGHWAVEVPKMDEPLCAAIDPSSDYRWQPLPCSGPTVAAFVCQMQVPVWAMKEDGCMITSLPSLTITFLPEQGAVELSSDCGLDGTRRITCKGKAVST
;
A
#
# COMPACT_ATOMS: atom_id res chain seq x y z
N MET A 1 -5.98 -10.55 5.00
CA MET A 1 -5.36 -9.40 4.31
C MET A 1 -4.76 -8.47 5.35
N ARG A 2 -3.58 -7.90 5.09
CA ARG A 2 -2.81 -7.05 6.04
C ARG A 2 -2.82 -5.62 5.51
N SER A 3 -2.99 -4.61 6.36
CA SER A 3 -2.87 -3.22 5.91
C SER A 3 -1.40 -2.90 5.58
N ARG A 4 -1.17 -2.14 4.50
CA ARG A 4 0.20 -1.81 4.05
C ARG A 4 0.78 -0.75 4.97
N PRO A 5 1.96 -0.97 5.61
CA PRO A 5 2.71 0.14 6.18
C PRO A 5 3.03 1.11 5.04
N VAL A 6 2.55 2.34 5.16
CA VAL A 6 2.89 3.45 4.28
C VAL A 6 4.07 4.19 4.91
N ASP A 7 5.10 3.45 5.30
CA ASP A 7 6.08 3.87 6.33
C ASP A 7 7.20 4.74 5.74
N THR A 8 7.60 4.44 4.51
CA THR A 8 8.63 5.21 3.78
C THR A 8 8.00 6.20 2.81
N SER A 9 8.73 7.27 2.45
CA SER A 9 8.28 8.22 1.42
C SER A 9 7.96 7.54 0.08
N SER A 10 8.72 6.53 -0.32
CA SER A 10 8.43 5.76 -1.55
C SER A 10 7.15 4.94 -1.46
N GLN A 11 6.82 4.39 -0.28
CA GLN A 11 5.56 3.70 -0.04
C GLN A 11 4.39 4.68 -0.02
N PHE A 12 4.60 5.86 0.55
CA PHE A 12 3.65 6.97 0.55
C PHE A 12 3.32 7.44 -0.87
N ASP A 13 4.33 7.77 -1.67
CA ASP A 13 4.14 8.24 -3.04
C ASP A 13 3.44 7.19 -3.91
N ALA A 14 3.80 5.91 -3.75
CA ALA A 14 3.15 4.81 -4.45
C ALA A 14 1.68 4.65 -4.04
N ALA A 15 1.38 4.70 -2.73
CA ALA A 15 0.01 4.62 -2.23
C ALA A 15 -0.84 5.81 -2.69
N ARG A 16 -0.29 7.04 -2.64
CA ARG A 16 -0.92 8.27 -3.12
C ARG A 16 -1.25 8.19 -4.61
N ALA A 17 -0.28 7.79 -5.44
CA ALA A 17 -0.49 7.64 -6.88
C ALA A 17 -1.60 6.62 -7.18
N TYR A 18 -1.56 5.46 -6.51
CA TYR A 18 -2.55 4.41 -6.67
C TYR A 18 -3.97 4.84 -6.26
N LEU A 19 -4.12 5.47 -5.09
CA LEU A 19 -5.43 5.93 -4.62
C LEU A 19 -6.01 7.05 -5.49
N LYS A 20 -5.15 7.89 -6.06
CA LYS A 20 -5.53 8.91 -7.03
C LYS A 20 -6.00 8.32 -8.35
N GLU A 21 -5.33 7.28 -8.83
CA GLU A 21 -5.73 6.56 -10.06
C GLU A 21 -7.11 5.89 -9.88
N LEU A 22 -7.40 5.38 -8.69
CA LEU A 22 -8.69 4.77 -8.34
C LEU A 22 -9.81 5.79 -8.03
N ASP A 23 -9.54 7.10 -8.09
CA ASP A 23 -10.48 8.17 -7.75
C ASP A 23 -11.14 7.98 -6.36
N VAL A 24 -10.33 7.58 -5.37
CA VAL A 24 -10.82 7.35 -4.01
C VAL A 24 -11.13 8.70 -3.35
N ALA A 25 -12.40 8.92 -3.02
CA ALA A 25 -12.86 10.15 -2.36
C ALA A 25 -13.04 10.03 -0.84
N ASN A 26 -13.11 8.81 -0.30
CA ASN A 26 -13.33 8.55 1.13
C ASN A 26 -12.00 8.33 1.88
N PHE A 27 -12.04 8.47 3.20
CA PHE A 27 -10.91 8.11 4.07
C PHE A 27 -10.49 6.65 3.87
N VAL A 28 -9.17 6.40 3.92
CA VAL A 28 -8.59 5.06 3.80
C VAL A 28 -7.75 4.73 5.03
N TRP A 29 -8.13 3.71 5.79
CA TRP A 29 -7.35 3.28 6.95
C TRP A 29 -6.03 2.64 6.55
N THR A 30 -4.94 3.06 7.22
CA THR A 30 -3.58 2.52 6.99
C THR A 30 -3.23 1.38 7.95
N GLY A 31 -3.93 1.30 9.09
CA GLY A 31 -3.65 0.39 10.21
C GLY A 31 -2.61 0.90 11.20
N LEU A 32 -2.04 2.09 11.00
CA LEU A 32 -1.22 2.78 12.00
C LEU A 32 -2.11 3.24 13.17
N LYS A 33 -1.72 2.93 14.41
CA LYS A 33 -2.51 3.29 15.60
C LYS A 33 -1.65 3.59 16.82
N ARG A 34 -2.17 4.36 17.76
CA ARG A 34 -1.63 4.51 19.12
C ARG A 34 -2.76 4.35 20.15
N GLY A 35 -2.43 3.93 21.37
CA GLY A 35 -3.41 3.78 22.44
C GLY A 35 -3.68 5.03 23.27
N SER A 36 -2.71 5.95 23.40
CA SER A 36 -2.85 7.20 24.17
C SER A 36 -1.78 8.22 23.78
N SER A 37 -1.85 9.43 24.35
CA SER A 37 -0.89 10.51 24.09
C SER A 37 0.56 10.19 24.48
N LYS A 38 0.76 9.23 25.40
CA LYS A 38 2.07 8.81 25.92
C LYS A 38 2.71 7.68 25.12
N GLN A 39 1.98 7.11 24.17
CA GLN A 39 2.44 5.98 23.36
C GLN A 39 2.76 6.43 21.94
N ASN A 40 3.76 5.78 21.37
CA ASN A 40 4.08 5.95 19.96
C ASN A 40 3.01 5.28 19.08
N PHE A 41 2.86 5.78 17.87
CA PHE A 41 2.13 5.06 16.83
C PHE A 41 2.90 3.81 16.41
N LEU A 42 2.16 2.72 16.23
CA LEU A 42 2.67 1.43 15.81
C LEU A 42 1.85 0.94 14.62
N TRP A 43 2.54 0.39 13.64
CA TRP A 43 1.96 -0.42 12.59
C TRP A 43 1.46 -1.76 13.19
N PRO A 44 0.64 -2.54 12.44
CA PRO A 44 0.29 -3.90 12.85
C PRO A 44 1.52 -4.72 13.24
N GLU A 45 1.34 -5.67 14.16
CA GLU A 45 2.43 -6.49 14.75
C GLU A 45 3.41 -5.67 15.61
N SER A 46 2.98 -4.52 16.10
CA SER A 46 3.77 -3.65 16.99
C SER A 46 5.05 -3.13 16.33
N LYS A 47 5.10 -3.07 15.00
CA LYS A 47 6.22 -2.49 14.28
C LYS A 47 6.23 -0.97 14.47
N PRO A 48 7.34 -0.37 14.93
CA PRO A 48 7.45 1.09 15.03
C PRO A 48 7.47 1.75 13.64
N MET A 49 7.11 3.03 13.60
CA MET A 49 7.30 3.85 12.41
C MET A 49 8.79 4.00 12.11
N GLU A 50 9.16 3.95 10.84
CA GLU A 50 10.52 4.21 10.38
C GLU A 50 10.88 5.70 10.57
N ASN A 51 9.93 6.60 10.28
CA ASN A 51 10.02 8.02 10.59
C ASN A 51 8.92 8.41 11.60
N PRO A 52 9.25 8.75 12.86
CA PRO A 52 8.28 9.17 13.87
C PRO A 52 7.46 10.42 13.49
N GLU A 53 7.99 11.29 12.63
CA GLU A 53 7.26 12.47 12.15
C GLU A 53 6.13 12.09 11.17
N GLY A 54 6.20 10.93 10.52
CA GLY A 54 5.15 10.40 9.65
C GLY A 54 4.78 11.30 8.46
N HIS A 55 3.65 10.98 7.83
CA HIS A 55 3.10 11.70 6.69
C HIS A 55 1.83 12.48 7.05
N TRP A 56 1.80 13.10 8.24
CA TRP A 56 0.60 13.77 8.75
C TRP A 56 0.23 15.02 7.94
N ALA A 57 -1.08 15.24 7.81
CA ALA A 57 -1.67 16.46 7.25
C ALA A 57 -1.70 17.60 8.28
N VAL A 58 -1.81 17.23 9.56
CA VAL A 58 -2.00 18.14 10.70
C VAL A 58 -1.16 17.67 11.89
N GLU A 59 -0.97 18.51 12.90
CA GLU A 59 -0.36 18.10 14.16
C GLU A 59 -1.22 17.04 14.86
N VAL A 60 -0.58 15.97 15.35
CA VAL A 60 -1.29 14.91 16.08
C VAL A 60 -1.77 15.44 17.43
N PRO A 61 -3.08 15.36 17.73
CA PRO A 61 -3.62 15.77 19.03
C PRO A 61 -2.97 15.02 20.20
N LYS A 62 -2.68 15.72 21.30
CA LYS A 62 -2.12 15.12 22.54
C LYS A 62 -3.21 14.63 23.50
N MET A 63 -4.16 13.84 22.99
CA MET A 63 -5.27 13.27 23.77
C MET A 63 -5.05 11.80 24.12
N ASP A 64 -5.64 11.34 25.22
CA ASP A 64 -5.51 9.95 25.70
C ASP A 64 -6.44 8.97 25.00
N GLU A 65 -7.31 9.43 24.11
CA GLU A 65 -8.11 8.56 23.25
C GLU A 65 -7.24 7.83 22.22
N PRO A 66 -7.53 6.56 21.90
CA PRO A 66 -6.84 5.83 20.84
C PRO A 66 -7.04 6.50 19.47
N LEU A 67 -5.93 6.80 18.79
CA LEU A 67 -5.94 7.38 17.45
C LEU A 67 -5.42 6.40 16.43
N CYS A 68 -6.07 6.41 15.27
CA CYS A 68 -5.72 5.65 14.08
C CYS A 68 -5.43 6.64 12.93
N ALA A 69 -4.50 6.29 12.05
CA ALA A 69 -4.20 7.10 10.88
C ALA A 69 -5.07 6.69 9.69
N ALA A 70 -5.75 7.67 9.10
CA ALA A 70 -6.46 7.52 7.84
C ALA A 70 -5.81 8.40 6.77
N ILE A 71 -5.63 7.89 5.56
CA ILE A 71 -5.30 8.70 4.39
C ILE A 71 -6.54 9.51 4.00
N ASP A 72 -6.33 10.81 3.77
CA ASP A 72 -7.36 11.77 3.38
C ASP A 72 -7.11 12.29 1.96
N PRO A 73 -7.92 11.87 0.97
CA PRO A 73 -7.79 12.34 -0.41
C PRO A 73 -7.89 13.87 -0.55
N SER A 74 -8.59 14.57 0.34
CA SER A 74 -8.72 16.03 0.32
C SER A 74 -7.49 16.77 0.85
N SER A 75 -6.63 16.07 1.62
CA SER A 75 -5.39 16.59 2.20
C SER A 75 -4.15 16.07 1.47
N ASP A 76 -4.22 15.95 0.14
CA ASP A 76 -3.16 15.38 -0.71
C ASP A 76 -2.73 13.97 -0.27
N TYR A 77 -3.70 13.17 0.19
CA TYR A 77 -3.51 11.80 0.67
C TYR A 77 -2.61 11.67 1.91
N ARG A 78 -2.34 12.78 2.60
CA ARG A 78 -1.65 12.77 3.90
C ARG A 78 -2.52 12.15 4.99
N TRP A 79 -1.88 11.76 6.08
CA TRP A 79 -2.54 11.10 7.20
C TRP A 79 -3.31 12.09 8.08
N GLN A 80 -4.56 11.75 8.38
CA GLN A 80 -5.37 12.39 9.40
C GLN A 80 -5.39 11.51 10.66
N PRO A 81 -5.11 12.08 11.84
CA PRO A 81 -5.29 11.37 13.10
C PRO A 81 -6.77 11.41 13.49
N LEU A 82 -7.42 10.24 13.46
CA LEU A 82 -8.84 10.10 13.80
C LEU A 82 -9.00 9.14 14.98
N PRO A 83 -10.05 9.28 15.81
CA PRO A 83 -10.43 8.25 16.76
C PRO A 83 -10.51 6.89 16.05
N CYS A 84 -9.95 5.84 16.65
CA CYS A 84 -9.98 4.50 16.05
C CYS A 84 -11.41 3.93 15.90
N SER A 85 -12.40 4.51 16.59
CA SER A 85 -13.83 4.25 16.39
C SER A 85 -14.36 4.80 15.06
N GLY A 86 -13.69 5.81 14.48
CA GLY A 86 -13.75 6.18 13.07
C GLY A 86 -15.06 6.73 12.52
N PRO A 87 -15.05 7.35 11.32
CA PRO A 87 -16.26 7.60 10.56
C PRO A 87 -16.90 6.28 10.10
N THR A 88 -18.24 6.28 9.97
CA THR A 88 -19.04 5.08 9.66
C THR A 88 -18.70 4.44 8.31
N VAL A 89 -18.03 5.17 7.41
CA VAL A 89 -17.62 4.70 6.08
C VAL A 89 -16.15 5.06 5.86
N ALA A 90 -15.31 4.04 5.70
CA ALA A 90 -13.91 4.18 5.32
C ALA A 90 -13.47 2.95 4.52
N ALA A 91 -12.60 3.16 3.54
CA ALA A 91 -11.94 2.07 2.82
C ALA A 91 -10.69 1.61 3.57
N PHE A 92 -10.12 0.48 3.14
CA PHE A 92 -8.87 -0.06 3.70
C PHE A 92 -7.89 -0.36 2.58
N VAL A 93 -6.63 0.03 2.76
CA VAL A 93 -5.55 -0.35 1.82
C VAL A 93 -4.80 -1.55 2.38
N CYS A 94 -4.77 -2.64 1.61
CA CYS A 94 -4.09 -3.87 1.99
C CYS A 94 -2.84 -4.12 1.13
N GLN A 95 -1.79 -4.65 1.75
CA GLN A 95 -0.62 -5.16 1.03
C GLN A 95 -0.78 -6.65 0.77
N MET A 96 -0.42 -7.05 -0.45
CA MET A 96 -0.07 -8.42 -0.77
C MET A 96 1.43 -8.48 -1.01
N GLN A 97 2.10 -9.45 -0.39
CA GLN A 97 3.50 -9.72 -0.70
C GLN A 97 3.58 -10.31 -2.10
N VAL A 98 4.54 -9.84 -2.89
CA VAL A 98 4.87 -10.50 -4.15
C VAL A 98 5.30 -11.93 -3.83
N PRO A 99 4.72 -12.95 -4.47
CA PRO A 99 5.08 -14.33 -4.18
C PRO A 99 6.58 -14.59 -4.40
N VAL A 100 7.19 -15.39 -3.53
CA VAL A 100 8.63 -15.72 -3.59
C VAL A 100 9.03 -16.31 -4.95
N TRP A 101 8.16 -17.12 -5.56
CA TRP A 101 8.41 -17.70 -6.89
C TRP A 101 8.60 -16.63 -7.97
N ALA A 102 7.93 -15.48 -7.85
CA ALA A 102 8.01 -14.40 -8.83
C ALA A 102 9.30 -13.58 -8.68
N MET A 103 9.93 -13.61 -7.50
CA MET A 103 11.15 -12.84 -7.18
C MET A 103 12.46 -13.60 -7.42
N LYS A 104 12.42 -14.87 -7.85
CA LYS A 104 13.62 -15.63 -8.21
C LYS A 104 14.26 -15.09 -9.49
N GLU A 105 15.52 -15.47 -9.75
CA GLU A 105 16.21 -15.11 -11.01
C GLU A 105 15.51 -15.66 -12.26
N ASP A 106 14.90 -16.84 -12.17
CA ASP A 106 14.01 -17.43 -13.18
C ASP A 106 12.54 -17.03 -12.99
N GLY A 107 12.29 -16.05 -12.11
CA GLY A 107 10.99 -15.49 -11.78
C GLY A 107 10.48 -14.50 -12.83
N CYS A 108 9.39 -13.82 -12.49
CA CYS A 108 8.70 -12.91 -13.40
C CYS A 108 8.91 -11.43 -13.06
N MET A 109 9.60 -11.11 -11.97
CA MET A 109 9.89 -9.72 -11.59
C MET A 109 11.12 -9.22 -12.36
N ILE A 110 10.89 -8.69 -13.56
CA ILE A 110 11.93 -8.06 -14.39
C ILE A 110 12.06 -6.59 -13.98
N THR A 111 13.23 -6.18 -13.49
CA THR A 111 13.49 -4.79 -13.03
C THR A 111 14.15 -3.90 -14.09
N SER A 112 14.46 -4.43 -15.28
CA SER A 112 15.38 -3.82 -16.24
C SER A 112 14.76 -3.33 -17.56
N LEU A 113 13.43 -3.29 -17.68
CA LEU A 113 12.75 -2.78 -18.88
C LEU A 113 11.93 -1.51 -18.53
N PRO A 114 12.31 -0.33 -19.05
CA PRO A 114 11.69 0.94 -18.65
C PRO A 114 10.23 1.11 -19.10
N SER A 115 9.77 0.38 -20.12
CA SER A 115 8.38 0.38 -20.60
C SER A 115 7.56 -0.81 -20.11
N LEU A 116 8.02 -1.51 -19.07
CA LEU A 116 7.38 -2.71 -18.54
C LEU A 116 6.45 -2.35 -17.37
N THR A 117 5.15 -2.60 -17.54
CA THR A 117 4.16 -2.59 -16.47
C THR A 117 4.05 -3.99 -15.89
N ILE A 118 4.18 -4.11 -14.56
CA ILE A 118 4.07 -5.37 -13.84
C ILE A 118 2.78 -5.34 -13.00
N THR A 119 1.88 -6.31 -13.23
CA THR A 119 0.60 -6.42 -12.54
C THR A 119 0.49 -7.78 -11.87
N PHE A 120 0.27 -7.81 -10.55
CA PHE A 120 -0.03 -9.07 -9.86
C PHE A 120 -1.54 -9.34 -9.92
N LEU A 121 -1.92 -10.52 -10.44
CA LEU A 121 -3.29 -11.01 -10.56
C LEU A 121 -3.55 -12.03 -9.44
N PRO A 122 -4.07 -11.61 -8.27
CA PRO A 122 -4.21 -12.47 -7.10
C PRO A 122 -5.13 -13.67 -7.34
N GLU A 123 -6.26 -13.46 -8.02
CA GLU A 123 -7.25 -14.50 -8.36
C GLU A 123 -6.66 -15.63 -9.21
N GLN A 124 -5.57 -15.34 -9.94
CA GLN A 124 -4.92 -16.29 -10.83
C GLN A 124 -3.58 -16.78 -10.29
N GLY A 125 -3.12 -16.26 -9.14
CA GLY A 125 -1.78 -16.49 -8.63
C GLY A 125 -0.70 -16.17 -9.68
N ALA A 126 -0.91 -15.13 -10.48
CA ALA A 126 -0.11 -14.83 -11.67
C ALA A 126 0.47 -13.40 -11.65
N VAL A 127 1.56 -13.19 -12.36
CA VAL A 127 2.13 -11.87 -12.65
C VAL A 127 1.98 -11.63 -14.15
N GLU A 128 1.32 -10.55 -14.53
CA GLU A 128 1.25 -10.07 -15.90
C GLU A 128 2.29 -8.99 -16.13
N LEU A 129 3.08 -9.17 -17.19
CA LEU A 129 4.03 -8.20 -17.72
C LEU A 129 3.44 -7.64 -19.00
N SER A 130 3.20 -6.33 -19.03
CA SER A 130 2.72 -5.63 -20.21
C SER A 130 3.77 -4.61 -20.64
N SER A 131 4.09 -4.54 -21.93
CA SER A 131 4.97 -3.52 -22.48
C SER A 131 4.36 -2.87 -23.71
N ASP A 132 4.38 -1.55 -23.75
CA ASP A 132 4.05 -0.79 -24.94
C ASP A 132 5.24 -0.81 -25.90
N CYS A 133 5.06 -1.43 -27.06
CA CYS A 133 6.06 -1.53 -28.13
C CYS A 133 5.79 -0.50 -29.24
N GLY A 134 5.01 0.55 -28.98
CA GLY A 134 4.72 1.62 -29.93
C GLY A 134 3.85 1.13 -31.09
N LEU A 135 4.36 1.22 -32.33
CA LEU A 135 3.63 0.83 -33.53
C LEU A 135 3.30 -0.68 -33.58
N ASP A 136 4.05 -1.50 -32.86
CA ASP A 136 3.81 -2.95 -32.75
C ASP A 136 2.73 -3.30 -31.70
N GLY A 137 2.12 -2.29 -31.08
CA GLY A 137 1.09 -2.43 -30.06
C GLY A 137 1.62 -2.89 -28.70
N THR A 138 0.74 -3.45 -27.88
CA THR A 138 1.08 -3.87 -26.52
C THR A 138 1.38 -5.37 -26.48
N ARG A 139 2.56 -5.74 -25.99
CA ARG A 139 2.90 -7.15 -25.69
C ARG A 139 2.55 -7.47 -24.26
N ARG A 140 1.89 -8.61 -24.04
CA ARG A 140 1.53 -9.12 -22.71
C ARG A 140 2.08 -10.52 -22.51
N ILE A 141 2.68 -10.77 -21.36
CA ILE A 141 3.18 -12.08 -20.93
C ILE A 141 2.62 -12.34 -19.54
N THR A 142 2.03 -13.51 -19.32
CA THR A 142 1.53 -13.91 -18.01
C THR A 142 2.39 -15.03 -17.45
N CYS A 143 3.06 -14.78 -16.32
CA CYS A 143 3.76 -15.79 -15.57
C CYS A 143 2.86 -16.36 -14.48
N LYS A 144 2.80 -17.68 -14.38
CA LYS A 144 2.14 -18.38 -13.28
C LYS A 144 3.18 -19.08 -12.42
N GLY A 145 3.04 -18.99 -11.11
CA GLY A 145 3.81 -19.84 -10.22
C GLY A 145 3.50 -21.30 -10.51
N LYS A 146 4.51 -22.18 -10.56
CA LYS A 146 4.25 -23.61 -10.52
C LYS A 146 3.52 -23.90 -9.21
N ALA A 147 2.30 -24.42 -9.29
CA ALA A 147 1.65 -25.01 -8.13
C ALA A 147 2.62 -26.07 -7.60
N VAL A 148 3.02 -25.96 -6.33
CA VAL A 148 3.68 -27.08 -5.65
C VAL A 148 2.60 -28.13 -5.49
N SER A 149 2.51 -29.05 -6.44
CA SER A 149 1.79 -30.30 -6.29
C SER A 149 2.39 -30.98 -5.05
N THR A 150 1.63 -30.94 -3.96
CA THR A 150 1.95 -31.63 -2.71
C THR A 150 1.62 -33.10 -2.87
#